data_AF-A0A3M1M0B2-F1
#
_entry.id   AF-A0A3M1M0B2-F1
#
_cell.length_a   1.000
_cell.length_b   1.000
_cell.length_c   1.000
_cell.angle_alpha   90.00
_cell.angle_beta   90.00
_cell.angle_gamma   90.00
#
_symmetry.space_group_name_H-M   'P 1'
#
loop_
_entity.id
_entity.type
_entity.pdbx_description
1 polymer ?
#
loop_
_entity_poly.entity_id
_entity_poly.type
_entity_poly.pdbx_seq_one_letter_code
_entity_poly.pdbx_strand_id
1 'polypeptide(L)'
;MSMARNDLTVVSRHLDALAAHTVRNRLEAQGIPAVVEGADSQTMLSYIGPALGGVKVLVPSERASEAHAILREEVSAAEPSVPAWTCPRCYSQVDAGFELCWNCGAACPELEPSAEASSEGTTAEGPPESVSSPSTALDGAPGDPRGAANTTATVETRVATELPDEQALHEAVLESAWRAAIIGLCLLPVIAHAYSLMLIAWHAPSLTDLPAAPRRKLIATVIIDAAALVGGALLLRLLL
;
A
#
# COMPACT_ATOMS: atom_id res chain seq x y z
N MET A 1 34.77 -0.92 -1.12
CA MET A 1 34.26 0.33 -0.53
C MET A 1 33.11 -0.02 0.40
N SER A 2 33.40 -0.10 1.70
CA SER A 2 32.43 -0.42 2.75
C SER A 2 31.73 0.88 3.16
N MET A 3 30.57 1.18 2.58
CA MET A 3 29.71 2.28 3.05
C MET A 3 29.30 1.97 4.50
N ALA A 4 29.72 2.83 5.41
CA ALA A 4 29.37 2.71 6.82
C ALA A 4 27.86 2.75 6.97
N ARG A 5 27.30 1.78 7.70
CA ARG A 5 25.87 1.58 7.99
C ARG A 5 25.22 2.70 8.81
N ASN A 6 25.86 3.87 8.93
CA ASN A 6 25.59 4.84 10.00
C ASN A 6 25.06 6.20 9.55
N ASP A 7 24.80 6.43 8.26
CA ASP A 7 24.28 7.73 7.82
C ASP A 7 23.16 7.59 6.78
N LEU A 8 22.11 6.87 7.17
CA LEU A 8 20.88 6.74 6.41
C LEU A 8 19.80 7.66 6.98
N THR A 9 19.19 8.47 6.13
CA THR A 9 18.09 9.37 6.49
C THR A 9 16.80 8.95 5.78
N VAL A 10 15.69 9.00 6.51
CA VAL A 10 14.36 8.69 5.99
C VAL A 10 13.89 9.82 5.08
N VAL A 11 13.58 9.51 3.81
CA VAL A 11 13.08 10.48 2.82
C VAL A 11 11.59 10.38 2.55
N SER A 12 10.99 9.20 2.75
CA SER A 12 9.53 9.01 2.64
C SER A 12 9.06 7.84 3.49
N ARG A 13 7.76 7.84 3.81
CA ARG A 13 7.07 6.81 4.59
C ARG A 13 5.82 6.38 3.86
N HIS A 14 5.56 5.08 3.86
CA HIS A 14 4.47 4.46 3.12
C HIS A 14 3.72 3.49 4.02
N LEU A 15 2.42 3.33 3.74
CA LEU A 15 1.58 2.37 4.45
C LEU A 15 1.79 0.94 3.95
N ASP A 16 2.33 0.76 2.74
CA ASP A 16 2.56 -0.53 2.13
C ASP A 16 3.96 -0.66 1.50
N ALA A 17 4.43 -1.90 1.41
CA ALA A 17 5.73 -2.21 0.85
C ALA A 17 5.82 -1.93 -0.66
N LEU A 18 4.70 -2.05 -1.39
CA LEU A 18 4.70 -1.85 -2.85
C LEU A 18 5.00 -0.38 -3.18
N ALA A 19 4.29 0.56 -2.56
CA ALA A 19 4.54 2.00 -2.69
C ALA A 19 5.99 2.37 -2.33
N ALA A 20 6.51 1.83 -1.22
CA ALA A 20 7.90 2.05 -0.82
C ALA A 20 8.92 1.50 -1.85
N HIS A 21 8.65 0.33 -2.42
CA HIS A 21 9.51 -0.24 -3.46
C HIS A 21 9.45 0.52 -4.79
N THR A 22 8.29 1.06 -5.16
CA THR A 22 8.16 1.96 -6.32
C THR A 22 9.05 3.19 -6.15
N VAL A 23 9.01 3.82 -4.98
CA VAL A 23 9.87 4.97 -4.66
C VAL A 23 11.35 4.58 -4.65
N ARG A 24 11.73 3.42 -4.08
CA ARG A 24 13.10 2.92 -4.12
C ARG A 24 13.59 2.77 -5.56
N ASN A 25 12.83 2.07 -6.39
CA ASN A 25 13.21 1.81 -7.78
C ASN A 25 13.40 3.11 -8.57
N ARG A 26 12.55 4.12 -8.31
CA ARG A 26 12.68 5.45 -8.92
C ARG A 26 13.96 6.17 -8.50
N LEU A 27 14.26 6.20 -7.21
CA LEU A 27 15.48 6.82 -6.69
C LEU A 27 16.72 6.13 -7.24
N GLU A 28 16.71 4.79 -7.30
CA GLU A 28 17.79 3.99 -7.87
C GLU A 28 17.97 4.22 -9.38
N ALA A 29 16.88 4.44 -10.12
CA ALA A 29 16.94 4.79 -11.54
C ALA A 29 17.61 6.15 -11.79
N GLN A 30 17.52 7.08 -10.83
CA GLN A 30 18.25 8.35 -10.82
C GLN A 30 19.64 8.23 -10.17
N GLY A 31 20.09 7.00 -9.93
CA GLY A 31 21.40 6.69 -9.35
C GLY A 31 21.51 6.96 -7.85
N ILE A 32 20.41 7.26 -7.14
CA ILE A 32 20.40 7.44 -5.68
C ILE A 32 20.18 6.07 -5.02
N PRO A 33 21.16 5.53 -4.27
CA PRO A 33 20.96 4.28 -3.54
C PRO A 33 19.89 4.47 -2.46
N ALA A 34 18.92 3.56 -2.42
CA ALA A 34 17.80 3.62 -1.49
C ALA A 34 17.58 2.25 -0.81
N VAL A 35 17.26 2.28 0.48
CA VAL A 35 16.99 1.10 1.30
C VAL A 35 15.56 1.19 1.82
N VAL A 36 14.84 0.07 1.79
CA VAL A 36 13.50 -0.03 2.35
C VAL A 36 13.59 -0.73 3.71
N GLU A 37 13.09 -0.08 4.75
CA GLU A 37 13.04 -0.61 6.13
C GLU A 37 11.59 -0.81 6.57
N GLY A 38 11.29 -1.94 7.23
CA GLY A 38 9.97 -2.22 7.80
C GLY A 38 9.02 -3.00 6.89
N ALA A 39 9.42 -3.32 5.65
CA ALA A 39 8.61 -4.11 4.73
C ALA A 39 8.31 -5.53 5.26
N ASP A 40 9.35 -6.23 5.75
CA ASP A 40 9.18 -7.59 6.31
C ASP A 40 8.33 -7.58 7.59
N SER A 41 8.51 -6.56 8.43
CA SER A 41 7.74 -6.37 9.66
C SER A 41 6.27 -6.10 9.35
N GLN A 42 5.97 -5.36 8.27
CA GLN A 42 4.61 -5.17 7.82
C GLN A 42 3.96 -6.48 7.36
N THR A 43 4.68 -7.32 6.60
CA THR A 43 4.13 -8.60 6.14
C THR A 43 3.87 -9.58 7.29
N MET A 44 4.72 -9.60 8.31
CA MET A 44 4.48 -10.44 9.51
C MET A 44 3.39 -9.89 10.43
N LEU A 45 3.22 -8.57 10.50
CA LEU A 45 2.34 -7.89 11.45
C LEU A 45 1.33 -7.00 10.72
N SER A 46 0.58 -7.57 9.77
CA SER A 46 -0.34 -6.84 8.88
C SER A 46 -1.34 -5.91 9.59
N TYR A 47 -1.64 -6.16 10.88
CA TYR A 47 -2.56 -5.37 11.70
C TYR A 47 -1.88 -4.29 12.56
N ILE A 48 -0.55 -4.28 12.69
CA ILE A 48 0.22 -3.31 13.52
C ILE A 48 1.15 -2.43 12.67
N GLY A 49 1.40 -2.77 11.40
CA GLY A 49 2.32 -2.04 10.50
C GLY A 49 2.17 -0.50 10.52
N PRO A 50 0.96 0.07 10.42
CA PRO A 50 0.75 1.52 10.51
C PRO A 50 1.13 2.12 11.87
N ALA A 51 0.82 1.42 12.98
CA ALA A 51 1.14 1.86 14.33
C ALA A 51 2.64 1.85 14.64
N LEU A 52 3.44 1.07 13.89
CA LEU A 52 4.90 1.02 14.01
C LEU A 52 5.63 2.06 13.13
N GLY A 53 4.89 2.98 12.52
CA GLY A 53 5.46 4.07 11.72
C GLY A 53 5.73 3.73 10.25
N GLY A 54 5.10 2.66 9.76
CA GLY A 54 5.04 2.27 8.34
C GLY A 54 6.36 1.76 7.75
N VAL A 55 6.35 1.57 6.44
CA VAL A 55 7.53 1.22 5.64
C VAL A 55 8.28 2.49 5.27
N LYS A 56 9.57 2.55 5.54
CA LYS A 56 10.41 3.73 5.33
C LYS A 56 11.33 3.52 4.14
N VAL A 57 11.51 4.57 3.34
CA VAL A 57 12.58 4.63 2.35
C VAL A 57 13.69 5.51 2.90
N LEU A 58 14.89 4.95 2.98
CA LEU A 58 16.08 5.61 3.47
C LEU A 58 17.10 5.78 2.35
N VAL A 59 17.84 6.89 2.37
CA VAL A 59 18.96 7.17 1.46
C VAL A 59 20.15 7.67 2.27
N PRO A 60 21.38 7.65 1.73
CA PRO A 60 22.52 8.32 2.36
C PRO A 60 22.21 9.79 2.63
N SER A 61 22.51 10.27 3.85
CA SER A 61 22.17 11.64 4.26
C SER A 61 22.74 12.72 3.32
N GLU A 62 23.90 12.46 2.73
CA GLU A 62 24.53 13.32 1.71
C GLU A 62 23.69 13.52 0.44
N ARG A 63 22.76 12.60 0.13
CA ARG A 63 21.86 12.65 -1.04
C ARG A 63 20.40 12.85 -0.68
N ALA A 64 20.08 13.13 0.59
CA ALA A 64 18.70 13.30 1.04
C ALA A 64 18.00 14.50 0.36
N SER A 65 18.71 15.62 0.18
CA SER A 65 18.17 16.80 -0.50
C SER A 65 17.81 16.54 -1.96
N GLU A 66 18.67 15.81 -2.68
CA GLU A 66 18.47 15.38 -4.07
C GLU A 66 17.26 14.44 -4.18
N ALA A 67 17.17 13.45 -3.29
CA ALA A 67 16.03 12.55 -3.22
C ALA A 67 14.71 13.31 -2.99
N HIS A 68 14.68 14.26 -2.05
CA HIS A 68 13.50 15.10 -1.81
C HIS A 68 13.12 16.00 -2.99
N ALA A 69 14.07 16.38 -3.85
CA ALA A 69 13.77 17.14 -5.06
C ALA A 69 13.05 16.25 -6.09
N ILE A 70 13.59 15.06 -6.35
CA ILE A 70 13.01 14.08 -7.30
C ILE A 70 11.60 13.65 -6.89
N LEU A 71 11.34 13.50 -5.58
CA LEU A 71 10.02 13.13 -5.07
C LEU A 71 9.01 14.28 -5.13
N ARG A 72 9.44 15.54 -5.00
CA ARG A 72 8.54 16.70 -5.10
C ARG A 72 8.13 17.01 -6.54
N GLU A 73 9.02 16.82 -7.49
CA GLU A 73 8.73 17.03 -8.91
C GLU A 73 7.58 16.13 -9.39
N GLU A 74 7.43 14.93 -8.81
CA GLU A 74 6.35 14.00 -9.14
C GLU A 74 4.97 14.46 -8.67
N VAL A 75 4.86 14.96 -7.44
CA VAL A 75 3.59 15.47 -6.90
C VAL A 75 3.09 16.65 -7.74
N SER A 76 4.02 17.47 -8.27
CA SER A 76 3.68 18.57 -9.15
C SER A 76 3.39 18.15 -10.59
N ALA A 77 3.96 17.04 -11.07
CA ALA A 77 3.70 16.49 -12.41
C ALA A 77 2.41 15.64 -12.48
N ALA A 78 1.80 15.33 -11.33
CA ALA A 78 0.55 14.59 -11.23
C ALA A 78 -0.71 15.44 -11.52
N GLU A 79 -0.58 16.75 -11.76
CA GLU A 79 -1.72 17.53 -12.24
C GLU A 79 -2.14 17.04 -13.64
N PRO A 80 -3.41 16.65 -13.82
CA PRO A 80 -3.87 16.11 -15.09
C PRO A 80 -3.77 17.20 -16.16
N SER A 81 -3.06 16.90 -17.25
CA SER A 81 -2.89 17.82 -18.39
C SER A 81 -4.21 18.14 -19.11
N VAL A 82 -5.26 17.35 -18.86
CA VAL A 82 -6.60 17.52 -19.42
C VAL A 82 -7.60 17.68 -18.26
N PRO A 83 -8.38 18.77 -18.19
CA PRO A 83 -9.42 18.91 -17.17
C PRO A 83 -10.56 17.91 -17.40
N ALA A 84 -11.40 17.70 -16.38
CA ALA A 84 -12.63 16.91 -16.56
C ALA A 84 -13.52 17.56 -17.62
N TRP A 85 -14.10 16.76 -18.49
CA TRP A 85 -14.88 17.24 -19.64
C TRP A 85 -16.12 16.40 -19.88
N THR A 86 -17.10 16.97 -20.58
CA THR A 86 -18.31 16.25 -20.98
C THR A 86 -18.22 15.87 -22.45
N CYS A 87 -18.38 14.59 -22.76
CA CYS A 87 -18.27 14.11 -24.13
C CYS A 87 -19.36 14.73 -25.04
N PRO A 88 -19.01 15.42 -26.15
CA PRO A 88 -20.01 16.05 -27.02
C PRO A 88 -20.80 15.03 -27.85
N ARG A 89 -20.33 13.78 -27.93
CA ARG A 89 -20.96 12.72 -28.73
C ARG A 89 -21.99 11.90 -27.95
N CYS A 90 -21.66 11.52 -26.72
CA CYS A 90 -22.49 10.64 -25.91
C CYS A 90 -22.85 11.20 -24.53
N TYR A 91 -22.40 12.41 -24.21
CA TYR A 91 -22.73 13.17 -23.00
C TYR A 91 -22.30 12.50 -21.68
N SER A 92 -21.41 11.51 -21.72
CA SER A 92 -20.77 10.97 -20.51
C SER A 92 -19.82 12.00 -19.89
N GLN A 93 -19.78 12.06 -18.57
CA GLN A 93 -18.72 12.78 -17.84
C GLN A 93 -17.43 11.96 -17.93
N VAL A 94 -16.35 12.61 -18.35
CA VAL A 94 -15.02 12.04 -18.48
C VAL A 94 -14.12 12.76 -17.47
N ASP A 95 -13.49 12.00 -16.59
CA ASP A 95 -12.63 12.55 -15.56
C ASP A 95 -11.38 13.23 -16.16
N ALA A 96 -10.71 14.04 -15.35
CA ALA A 96 -9.47 14.71 -15.75
C ALA A 96 -8.37 13.68 -16.12
N GLY A 97 -7.52 14.04 -17.08
CA GLY A 97 -6.40 13.24 -17.55
C GLY A 97 -6.72 12.28 -18.71
N PHE A 98 -7.96 12.23 -19.19
CA PHE A 98 -8.37 11.37 -20.30
C PHE A 98 -8.62 12.15 -21.59
N GLU A 99 -7.84 11.86 -22.63
CA GLU A 99 -7.99 12.44 -23.97
C GLU A 99 -9.16 11.83 -24.77
N LEU A 100 -9.62 10.63 -24.37
CA LEU A 100 -10.66 9.87 -25.04
C LEU A 100 -11.82 9.56 -24.09
N CYS A 101 -13.05 9.65 -24.60
CA CYS A 101 -14.25 9.24 -23.89
C CYS A 101 -14.30 7.72 -23.73
N TRP A 102 -14.37 7.23 -22.48
CA TRP A 102 -14.48 5.80 -22.16
C TRP A 102 -15.74 5.12 -22.73
N ASN A 103 -16.82 5.89 -22.98
CA ASN A 103 -18.09 5.34 -23.44
C ASN A 103 -18.21 5.26 -24.98
N CYS A 104 -17.60 6.18 -25.73
CA CYS A 104 -17.77 6.23 -27.19
C CYS A 104 -16.49 6.47 -28.00
N GLY A 105 -15.35 6.63 -27.34
CA GLY A 105 -14.04 6.86 -27.96
C GLY A 105 -13.85 8.22 -28.62
N ALA A 106 -14.77 9.18 -28.45
CA ALA A 106 -14.58 10.55 -28.97
C ALA A 106 -13.41 11.25 -28.25
N ALA A 107 -12.66 12.07 -28.97
CA ALA A 107 -11.57 12.87 -28.40
C ALA A 107 -12.10 14.09 -27.62
N CYS A 108 -11.34 14.53 -26.63
CA CYS A 108 -11.60 15.77 -25.90
C CYS A 108 -11.52 16.97 -26.86
N PRO A 109 -12.52 17.87 -26.86
CA PRO A 109 -12.57 19.00 -27.79
C PRO A 109 -11.60 20.15 -27.46
N GLU A 110 -11.07 20.22 -26.23
CA GLU A 110 -10.22 21.33 -25.75
C GLU A 110 -8.72 21.16 -26.07
N LEU A 111 -8.32 19.99 -26.61
CA LEU A 111 -6.97 19.82 -27.16
C LEU A 111 -6.95 20.49 -28.53
N GLU A 112 -6.77 21.81 -28.56
CA GLU A 112 -6.43 22.55 -29.78
C GLU A 112 -5.28 21.79 -30.46
N PRO A 113 -5.48 21.21 -31.65
CA PRO A 113 -4.41 20.54 -32.35
C PRO A 113 -3.36 21.62 -32.63
N SER A 114 -2.14 21.44 -32.12
CA SER A 114 -0.99 22.19 -32.59
C SER A 114 -0.79 21.86 -34.07
N ALA A 115 -1.53 22.59 -34.91
CA ALA A 115 -1.56 22.49 -36.35
C ALA A 115 -0.48 23.44 -36.89
N GLU A 116 0.76 22.97 -36.87
CA GLU A 116 1.76 23.38 -37.86
C GLU A 116 2.23 22.13 -38.62
N ALA A 117 1.36 21.63 -39.49
CA ALA A 117 1.72 20.82 -40.66
C ALA A 117 0.59 20.86 -41.71
N SER A 118 0.20 22.07 -42.13
CA SER A 118 -0.40 22.33 -43.44
C SER A 118 0.74 22.89 -44.30
N SER A 119 0.93 22.67 -45.60
CA SER A 119 0.20 22.13 -46.75
C SER A 119 1.25 22.20 -47.91
N GLU A 120 1.23 21.50 -49.06
CA GLU A 120 0.32 21.56 -50.23
C GLU A 120 1.08 20.84 -51.37
N GLY A 121 0.50 19.89 -52.13
CA GLY A 121 -0.05 20.08 -53.50
C GLY A 121 1.02 19.91 -54.62
N THR A 122 0.81 19.37 -55.83
CA THR A 122 -0.35 18.86 -56.57
C THR A 122 0.12 18.32 -57.96
N THR A 123 -0.49 17.22 -58.44
CA THR A 123 -0.72 16.69 -59.83
C THR A 123 0.37 16.59 -60.93
N ALA A 124 0.49 15.43 -61.60
CA ALA A 124 -0.26 15.07 -62.85
C ALA A 124 0.28 13.83 -63.62
N GLU A 125 -0.64 12.90 -63.95
CA GLU A 125 -0.82 12.03 -65.15
C GLU A 125 0.30 11.22 -65.89
N GLY A 126 -0.01 9.93 -66.15
CA GLY A 126 0.53 9.08 -67.23
C GLY A 126 0.41 7.55 -67.01
N PRO A 127 -0.38 6.76 -67.78
CA PRO A 127 -0.69 5.32 -67.57
C PRO A 127 -0.06 4.36 -68.64
N PRO A 128 -0.47 3.07 -68.78
CA PRO A 128 -0.25 1.91 -67.88
C PRO A 128 0.36 0.67 -68.60
N GLU A 129 0.92 -0.31 -67.88
CA GLU A 129 1.08 -1.67 -68.42
C GLU A 129 0.73 -2.77 -67.38
N SER A 130 -0.01 -3.75 -67.91
CA SER A 130 -0.36 -5.11 -67.43
C SER A 130 0.65 -5.77 -66.47
N VAL A 131 0.29 -6.74 -65.61
CA VAL A 131 -0.09 -8.12 -65.98
C VAL A 131 -0.77 -8.85 -64.78
N SER A 132 -1.95 -9.43 -65.06
CA SER A 132 -2.54 -10.72 -64.61
C SER A 132 -2.65 -11.18 -63.15
N SER A 133 -3.91 -11.43 -62.75
CA SER A 133 -4.38 -12.40 -61.72
C SER A 133 -4.18 -13.87 -62.14
N PRO A 134 -4.34 -14.85 -61.23
CA PRO A 134 -5.66 -15.49 -61.00
C PRO A 134 -5.95 -15.76 -59.50
N SER A 135 -7.11 -15.37 -58.98
CA SER A 135 -8.34 -16.18 -58.79
C SER A 135 -8.16 -17.55 -58.13
N THR A 136 -8.70 -17.68 -56.91
CA THR A 136 -9.49 -18.85 -56.53
C THR A 136 -10.53 -18.44 -55.49
N ALA A 137 -11.78 -18.39 -55.92
CA ALA A 137 -12.96 -18.42 -55.07
C ALA A 137 -13.26 -19.87 -54.71
N LEU A 138 -13.75 -20.13 -53.49
CA LEU A 138 -14.62 -21.26 -53.20
C LEU A 138 -15.66 -20.84 -52.17
N ASP A 139 -16.88 -21.28 -52.46
CA ASP A 139 -18.18 -20.81 -52.02
C ASP A 139 -18.58 -21.14 -50.57
N GLY A 140 -19.68 -20.50 -50.12
CA GLY A 140 -20.43 -20.79 -48.89
C GLY A 140 -21.07 -22.20 -48.87
N ALA A 141 -21.83 -22.64 -47.86
CA ALA A 141 -22.79 -21.93 -47.00
C ALA A 141 -23.10 -22.81 -45.72
N PRO A 142 -24.34 -22.91 -45.16
CA PRO A 142 -24.72 -22.33 -43.85
C PRO A 142 -25.25 -23.32 -42.78
N GLY A 143 -25.40 -22.84 -41.52
CA GLY A 143 -26.44 -23.26 -40.57
C GLY A 143 -26.00 -24.09 -39.33
N ASP A 144 -26.12 -23.51 -38.13
CA ASP A 144 -27.21 -23.76 -37.15
C ASP A 144 -26.82 -23.17 -35.75
N PRO A 145 -27.72 -22.48 -35.02
CA PRO A 145 -27.43 -21.88 -33.73
C PRO A 145 -27.87 -22.80 -32.59
N ARG A 146 -26.96 -23.22 -31.72
CA ARG A 146 -27.31 -23.74 -30.39
C ARG A 146 -26.40 -23.17 -29.32
N GLY A 147 -27.05 -22.49 -28.37
CA GLY A 147 -26.42 -21.85 -27.24
C GLY A 147 -25.71 -22.81 -26.31
N ALA A 148 -24.60 -22.33 -25.77
CA ALA A 148 -24.14 -22.70 -24.45
C ALA A 148 -23.93 -21.38 -23.70
N ALA A 149 -24.71 -21.22 -22.63
CA ALA A 149 -24.69 -20.08 -21.75
C ALA A 149 -23.31 -19.92 -21.10
N ASN A 150 -22.58 -18.88 -21.50
CA ASN A 150 -21.50 -18.36 -20.67
C ASN A 150 -22.14 -17.46 -19.61
N THR A 151 -22.48 -18.06 -18.47
CA THR A 151 -22.74 -17.32 -17.23
C THR A 151 -21.41 -16.83 -16.68
N THR A 152 -20.81 -15.83 -17.32
CA THR A 152 -19.82 -14.99 -16.64
C THR A 152 -20.61 -14.08 -15.71
N ALA A 153 -20.76 -14.55 -14.47
CA ALA A 153 -21.18 -13.71 -13.36
C ALA A 153 -20.23 -12.50 -13.29
N THR A 154 -20.77 -11.35 -13.63
CA THR A 154 -20.21 -10.03 -13.37
C THR A 154 -20.07 -9.86 -11.86
N VAL A 155 -18.92 -10.24 -11.31
CA VAL A 155 -18.45 -9.71 -10.04
C VAL A 155 -17.82 -8.36 -10.36
N GLU A 156 -18.68 -7.36 -10.43
CA GLU A 156 -18.31 -5.96 -10.57
C GLU A 156 -17.76 -5.49 -9.23
N THR A 157 -16.50 -5.79 -8.94
CA THR A 157 -15.78 -5.18 -7.82
C THR A 157 -15.45 -3.74 -8.23
N ARG A 158 -16.41 -2.83 -8.04
CA ARG A 158 -16.15 -1.39 -7.96
C ARG A 158 -15.27 -1.14 -6.74
N VAL A 159 -13.96 -1.12 -6.95
CA VAL A 159 -13.03 -0.49 -6.02
C VAL A 159 -13.06 1.00 -6.34
N ALA A 160 -14.11 1.68 -5.86
CA ALA A 160 -14.08 3.12 -5.71
C ALA A 160 -13.08 3.42 -4.60
N THR A 161 -11.92 3.96 -4.96
CA THR A 161 -10.96 4.47 -3.97
C THR A 161 -11.46 5.86 -3.57
N GLU A 162 -12.52 5.90 -2.78
CA GLU A 162 -12.88 7.11 -2.04
C GLU A 162 -11.73 7.37 -1.06
N LEU A 163 -11.01 8.49 -1.26
CA LEU A 163 -10.00 8.95 -0.31
C LEU A 163 -10.67 9.07 1.06
N PRO A 164 -10.19 8.36 2.10
CA PRO A 164 -10.85 8.36 3.39
C PRO A 164 -10.93 9.78 3.93
N ASP A 165 -12.12 10.18 4.37
CA ASP A 165 -12.35 11.42 5.11
C ASP A 165 -11.27 11.58 6.21
N GLU A 166 -10.54 12.70 6.20
CA GLU A 166 -9.42 12.92 7.13
C GLU A 166 -9.86 12.76 8.59
N GLN A 167 -11.11 13.11 8.91
CA GLN A 167 -11.67 12.91 10.24
C GLN A 167 -11.80 11.43 10.61
N ALA A 168 -12.26 10.60 9.67
CA ALA A 168 -12.34 9.15 9.87
C ALA A 168 -10.95 8.52 10.04
N LEU A 169 -9.94 9.04 9.33
CA LEU A 169 -8.55 8.61 9.50
C LEU A 169 -8.03 8.94 10.91
N HIS A 170 -8.29 10.15 11.41
CA HIS A 170 -7.88 10.54 12.77
C HIS A 170 -8.54 9.70 13.85
N GLU A 171 -9.83 9.41 13.73
CA GLU A 171 -10.57 8.56 14.69
C GLU A 171 -10.00 7.13 14.72
N ALA A 172 -9.70 6.56 13.55
CA ALA A 172 -9.09 5.23 13.45
C ALA A 172 -7.68 5.17 14.09
N VAL A 173 -6.89 6.24 13.93
CA VAL A 173 -5.58 6.35 14.58
C VAL A 173 -5.72 6.48 16.10
N LEU A 174 -6.70 7.25 16.59
CA LEU A 174 -6.96 7.37 18.04
C LEU A 174 -7.45 6.06 18.66
N GLU A 175 -8.36 5.35 17.98
CA GLU A 175 -8.87 4.06 18.45
C GLU A 175 -7.75 3.00 18.51
N SER A 176 -6.90 2.94 17.48
CA SER A 176 -5.75 2.03 17.47
C SER A 176 -4.71 2.39 18.53
N ALA A 177 -4.44 3.68 18.75
CA ALA A 177 -3.54 4.14 19.82
C ALA A 177 -4.09 3.81 21.21
N TRP A 178 -5.39 4.01 21.45
CA TRP A 178 -6.06 3.67 22.72
C TRP A 178 -6.00 2.17 23.01
N ARG A 179 -6.31 1.33 22.01
CA ARG A 179 -6.19 -0.13 22.13
C ARG A 179 -4.75 -0.57 22.41
N ALA A 180 -3.78 0.01 21.69
CA ALA A 180 -2.36 -0.27 21.93
C ALA A 180 -1.92 0.12 23.34
N ALA A 181 -2.39 1.27 23.85
CA ALA A 181 -2.10 1.73 25.21
C ALA A 181 -2.68 0.78 26.28
N ILE A 182 -3.94 0.34 26.11
CA ILE A 182 -4.57 -0.66 27.01
C ILE A 182 -3.81 -1.97 27.00
N ILE A 183 -3.49 -2.49 25.81
CA ILE A 183 -2.78 -3.76 25.65
C ILE A 183 -1.40 -3.65 26.31
N GLY A 184 -0.67 -2.57 26.08
CA GLY A 184 0.62 -2.32 26.71
C GLY A 184 0.53 -2.28 28.25
N LEU A 185 -0.47 -1.55 28.78
CA LEU A 185 -0.68 -1.43 30.22
C LEU A 185 -1.08 -2.76 30.88
N CYS A 186 -1.82 -3.63 30.19
CA CYS A 186 -2.28 -4.92 30.74
C CYS A 186 -1.25 -6.04 30.53
N LEU A 187 -0.58 -6.09 29.38
CA LEU A 187 0.30 -7.19 29.00
C LEU A 187 1.64 -7.14 29.72
N LEU A 188 2.21 -5.94 29.87
CA LEU A 188 3.54 -5.75 30.47
C LEU A 188 3.61 -6.19 31.95
N PRO A 189 2.65 -5.85 32.84
CA PRO A 189 2.65 -6.38 34.21
C PRO A 189 2.40 -7.89 34.24
N VAL A 190 1.54 -8.43 33.36
CA VAL A 190 1.29 -9.88 33.30
C VAL A 190 2.57 -10.65 32.96
N ILE A 191 3.35 -10.18 31.98
CA ILE A 191 4.64 -10.80 31.64
C ILE A 191 5.63 -10.71 32.82
N ALA A 192 5.70 -9.55 33.50
CA ALA A 192 6.60 -9.37 34.63
C ALA A 192 6.26 -10.30 35.82
N HIS A 193 4.98 -10.43 36.17
CA HIS A 193 4.54 -11.33 37.24
C HIS A 193 4.68 -12.81 36.87
N ALA A 194 4.47 -13.17 35.59
CA ALA A 194 4.75 -14.52 35.10
C ALA A 194 6.25 -14.86 35.19
N TYR A 195 7.14 -13.92 34.86
CA TYR A 195 8.58 -14.07 35.01
C TYR A 195 9.00 -14.21 36.49
N SER A 196 8.40 -13.43 37.39
CA SER A 196 8.59 -13.58 38.85
C SER A 196 8.23 -14.98 39.33
N LEU A 197 7.05 -15.50 38.96
CA LEU A 197 6.64 -16.86 39.30
C LEU A 197 7.54 -17.93 38.67
N MET A 198 8.01 -17.71 37.44
CA MET A 198 8.95 -18.61 36.78
C MET A 198 10.30 -18.66 37.53
N LEU A 199 10.82 -17.53 38.00
CA LEU A 199 12.03 -17.49 38.84
C LEU A 199 11.83 -18.24 40.15
N ILE A 200 10.68 -18.05 40.81
CA ILE A 200 10.34 -18.78 42.04
C ILE A 200 10.24 -20.28 41.75
N ALA A 201 9.60 -20.69 40.65
CA ALA A 201 9.47 -22.10 40.26
C ALA A 201 10.82 -22.74 39.93
N TRP A 202 11.69 -22.00 39.21
CA TRP A 202 13.05 -22.43 38.88
C TRP A 202 13.89 -22.68 40.14
N HIS A 203 13.76 -21.81 41.14
CA HIS A 203 14.47 -21.92 42.41
C HIS A 203 13.71 -22.68 43.50
N ALA A 204 12.52 -23.23 43.21
CA ALA A 204 11.66 -23.92 44.18
C ALA A 204 12.37 -25.03 44.98
N PRO A 205 13.27 -25.87 44.38
CA PRO A 205 14.00 -26.89 45.13
C PRO A 205 14.90 -26.31 46.24
N SER A 206 15.39 -25.08 46.08
CA SER A 206 16.21 -24.39 47.09
C SER A 206 15.38 -23.60 48.11
N LEU A 207 14.08 -23.46 47.88
CA LEU A 207 13.16 -22.69 48.73
C LEU A 207 12.45 -23.57 49.79
N THR A 208 12.56 -24.90 49.70
CA THR A 208 11.90 -25.84 50.64
C THR A 208 12.52 -25.83 52.03
N ASP A 209 13.80 -25.47 52.16
CA ASP A 209 14.54 -25.48 53.43
C ASP A 209 14.56 -24.11 54.14
N LEU A 210 13.70 -23.18 53.72
CA LEU A 210 13.66 -21.83 54.27
C LEU A 210 13.10 -21.79 55.72
N PRO A 211 13.72 -21.02 56.62
CA PRO A 211 13.16 -20.78 57.95
C PRO A 211 11.80 -20.04 57.87
N ALA A 212 11.00 -20.12 58.93
CA ALA A 212 9.61 -19.64 58.92
C ALA A 212 9.44 -18.15 58.56
N ALA A 213 10.44 -17.31 58.85
CA ALA A 213 10.42 -15.87 58.57
C ALA A 213 10.44 -15.53 57.06
N PRO A 214 11.42 -15.99 56.26
CA PRO A 214 11.40 -15.78 54.80
C PRO A 214 10.26 -16.51 54.09
N ARG A 215 9.76 -17.64 54.63
CA ARG A 215 8.63 -18.38 54.03
C ARG A 215 7.35 -17.54 53.91
N ARG A 216 7.06 -16.68 54.89
CA ARG A 216 5.90 -15.77 54.85
C ARG A 216 6.02 -14.74 53.73
N LYS A 217 7.23 -14.22 53.48
CA LYS A 217 7.50 -13.28 52.40
C LYS A 217 7.32 -13.96 51.03
N LEU A 218 7.84 -15.17 50.88
CA LEU A 218 7.66 -15.97 49.65
C LEU A 218 6.18 -16.22 49.34
N ILE A 219 5.41 -16.66 50.34
CA ILE A 219 3.96 -16.89 50.17
C ILE A 219 3.24 -15.59 49.79
N ALA A 220 3.57 -14.47 50.46
CA ALA A 220 2.98 -13.17 50.11
C ALA A 220 3.31 -12.76 48.67
N THR A 221 4.55 -12.95 48.22
CA THR A 221 4.96 -12.67 46.83
C THR A 221 4.16 -13.50 45.83
N VAL A 222 4.02 -14.81 46.05
CA VAL A 222 3.24 -15.69 45.16
C VAL A 222 1.77 -15.27 45.11
N ILE A 223 1.17 -14.88 46.24
CA ILE A 223 -0.22 -14.41 46.29
C ILE A 223 -0.37 -13.10 45.50
N ILE A 224 0.56 -12.15 45.66
CA ILE A 224 0.54 -10.88 44.93
C ILE A 224 0.67 -11.12 43.43
N ASP A 225 1.62 -11.95 43.00
CA ASP A 225 1.83 -12.27 41.59
C ASP A 225 0.60 -12.96 40.98
N ALA A 226 0.02 -13.93 41.69
CA ALA A 226 -1.21 -14.59 41.25
C ALA A 226 -2.40 -13.63 41.15
N ALA A 227 -2.57 -12.73 42.12
CA ALA A 227 -3.63 -11.73 42.11
C ALA A 227 -3.45 -10.73 40.96
N ALA A 228 -2.22 -10.30 40.67
CA ALA A 228 -1.92 -9.40 39.57
C ALA A 228 -2.18 -10.07 38.20
N LEU A 229 -1.84 -11.36 38.03
CA LEU A 229 -2.14 -12.12 36.82
C LEU A 229 -3.64 -12.28 36.59
N VAL A 230 -4.40 -12.65 37.64
CA VAL A 230 -5.86 -12.80 37.55
C VAL A 230 -6.52 -11.44 37.30
N GLY A 231 -6.10 -10.40 38.01
CA GLY A 231 -6.62 -9.04 37.82
C GLY A 231 -6.35 -8.49 36.43
N GLY A 232 -5.12 -8.67 35.92
CA GLY A 232 -4.75 -8.29 34.56
C GLY A 232 -5.55 -9.04 33.49
N ALA A 233 -5.77 -10.35 33.67
CA ALA A 233 -6.58 -11.16 32.76
C ALA A 233 -8.07 -10.75 32.77
N LEU A 234 -8.63 -10.46 33.95
CA LEU A 234 -10.02 -9.97 34.07
C LEU A 234 -10.17 -8.57 33.46
N LEU A 235 -9.23 -7.67 33.71
CA LEU A 235 -9.24 -6.33 33.13
C LEU A 235 -9.14 -6.39 31.60
N LEU A 236 -8.23 -7.21 31.06
CA LEU A 236 -8.10 -7.41 29.62
C LEU A 236 -9.39 -7.96 29.00
N ARG A 237 -10.07 -8.90 29.69
CA ARG A 237 -11.36 -9.45 29.27
C ARG A 237 -12.51 -8.43 29.32
N LEU A 238 -12.42 -7.41 30.18
CA LEU A 238 -13.43 -6.35 30.25
C LEU A 238 -13.22 -5.24 29.21
N LEU A 239 -11.98 -5.08 28.72
CA LEU A 239 -11.59 -4.03 27.78
C LEU A 239 -11.62 -4.47 26.32
N LEU A 240 -11.68 -5.78 26.04
CA LEU A 240 -11.85 -6.39 24.71
C LEU A 240 -13.28 -6.89 24.51
#